data_AF-H8FP37-F1
#
_entry.id   AF-H8FP37-F1
#
_cell.length_a   1.000
_cell.length_b   1.000
_cell.length_c   1.000
_cell.angle_alpha   90.00
_cell.angle_beta   90.00
_cell.angle_gamma   90.00
#
_symmetry.space_group_name_H-M   'P 1'
#
loop_
_entity.id
_entity.type
_entity.pdbx_description
1 polymer ?
#
loop_
_entity_poly.entity_id
_entity_poly.type
_entity_poly.pdbx_seq_one_letter_code
_entity_poly.pdbx_strand_id
1 'polypeptide(L)' 'MSKNPNDLKKIRINYFSESLACLQREACRLGYHEAAHLLAVARETVEFPREGGAALIRPDPKP' A
#
# COMPACT_ATOMS: atom_id res chain seq x y z
N MET A 1 20.63 18.43 2.03
CA MET A 1 20.19 17.03 2.15
C MET A 1 19.67 16.56 0.81
N SER A 2 20.46 15.78 0.07
CA SER A 2 20.00 15.13 -1.17
C SER A 2 19.03 14.02 -0.78
N LYS A 3 17.73 14.19 -1.07
CA LYS A 3 16.73 13.15 -0.80
C LYS A 3 16.93 12.05 -1.84
N ASN A 4 17.61 10.99 -1.44
CA ASN A 4 17.78 9.80 -2.28
C ASN A 4 16.38 9.32 -2.70
N PRO A 5 16.10 9.13 -4.00
CA PRO A 5 14.80 8.65 -4.46
C PRO A 5 14.37 7.31 -3.81
N ASN A 6 15.31 6.52 -3.29
CA ASN A 6 15.00 5.32 -2.51
C ASN A 6 14.43 5.63 -1.11
N ASP A 7 14.83 6.73 -0.49
CA ASP A 7 14.30 7.14 0.82
C ASP A 7 12.88 7.70 0.68
N LEU A 8 12.61 8.44 -0.40
CA LEU A 8 11.27 8.91 -0.73
C LEU A 8 10.30 7.75 -1.01
N LYS A 9 10.77 6.69 -1.70
CA LYS A 9 9.97 5.47 -1.92
C LYS A 9 9.64 4.77 -0.61
N LYS A 10 10.60 4.62 0.31
CA LYS A 10 10.38 4.02 1.64
C LYS A 10 9.39 4.84 2.47
N ILE A 11 9.55 6.16 2.52
CA ILE A 11 8.63 7.07 3.24
C ILE A 11 7.19 6.92 2.70
N ARG A 12 7.03 6.86 1.38
CA ARG A 12 5.71 6.69 0.75
C ARG A 12 5.08 5.34 1.07
N ILE A 13 5.86 4.25 1.03
CA ILE A 13 5.40 2.90 1.37
C ILE A 13 4.94 2.86 2.84
N ASN A 14 5.71 3.44 3.76
CA ASN A 14 5.35 3.49 5.18
C ASN A 14 4.04 4.26 5.42
N TYR A 15 3.90 5.45 4.84
CA TYR A 15 2.69 6.27 5.00
C TYR A 15 1.44 5.59 4.43
N PHE A 16 1.60 4.91 3.28
CA PHE A 16 0.50 4.17 2.66
C PHE A 16 0.10 2.94 3.49
N SER A 17 1.07 2.18 4.03
CA SER A 17 0.79 1.05 4.93
C SER A 17 0.05 1.49 6.21
N GLU A 18 0.49 2.58 6.83
CA GLU A 18 -0.16 3.14 8.03
C GLU A 18 -1.61 3.58 7.76
N SER A 19 -1.84 4.20 6.60
CA SER A 19 -3.18 4.62 6.17
C SER A 19 -4.11 3.41 5.99
N LEU A 20 -3.63 2.34 5.36
CA LEU A 20 -4.39 1.10 5.18
C LEU A 20 -4.70 0.42 6.52
N ALA A 21 -3.74 0.40 7.45
CA ALA A 21 -3.95 -0.14 8.80
C ALA A 21 -5.00 0.67 9.59
N CYS A 22 -5.03 2.00 9.42
CA CYS A 22 -6.05 2.85 10.02
C CYS A 22 -7.45 2.51 9.49
N LEU A 23 -7.61 2.46 8.16
CA LEU A 23 -8.86 2.11 7.50
C LEU A 23 -9.33 0.70 7.84
N GLN A 24 -8.41 -0.27 7.91
CA GLN A 24 -8.73 -1.64 8.26
C GLN A 24 -9.34 -1.74 9.67
N ARG A 25 -8.74 -1.05 10.65
CA ARG A 25 -9.25 -1.01 12.02
C ARG A 25 -10.64 -0.40 12.09
N GLU A 26 -10.87 0.68 11.35
CA GLU A 26 -12.17 1.34 11.32
C GLU A 26 -13.25 0.49 10.62
N ALA A 27 -12.88 -0.18 9.52
CA ALA A 27 -13.76 -1.15 8.85
C ALA A 27 -14.15 -2.30 9.79
N CYS A 28 -13.20 -2.85 10.56
CA CYS A 28 -13.49 -3.84 11.60
C CYS A 28 -14.43 -3.29 12.67
N ARG A 29 -14.20 -2.05 13.15
CA ARG A 29 -15.02 -1.39 14.18
C ARG A 29 -16.47 -1.20 13.74
N LEU A 30 -16.69 -0.94 12.45
CA LEU A 30 -18.00 -0.75 11.84
C LEU A 30 -18.66 -2.05 11.37
N GLY A 31 -17.98 -3.20 11.49
CA GLY A 31 -18.51 -4.50 11.05
C GLY A 31 -18.38 -4.75 9.54
N TYR A 32 -17.64 -3.92 8.81
CA TYR A 32 -17.36 -4.11 7.38
C TYR A 32 -16.23 -5.11 7.17
N HIS A 33 -16.49 -6.38 7.46
CA HIS A 33 -15.49 -7.45 7.45
C HIS A 33 -14.85 -7.67 6.07
N GLU A 34 -15.60 -7.58 4.98
CA GLU A 34 -15.07 -7.69 3.61
C GLU A 34 -14.10 -6.54 3.29
N ALA A 35 -14.48 -5.31 3.64
CA ALA A 35 -13.61 -4.14 3.44
C ALA A 35 -12.33 -4.25 4.27
N ALA A 36 -12.42 -4.69 5.53
CA ALA A 36 -11.25 -4.92 6.37
C ALA A 36 -10.32 -6.00 5.79
N HIS A 37 -10.87 -7.06 5.21
CA HIS A 37 -10.09 -8.09 4.54
C HIS A 37 -9.35 -7.55 3.30
N LEU A 38 -10.04 -6.80 2.44
CA LEU A 38 -9.43 -6.17 1.27
C LEU A 38 -8.30 -5.20 1.64
N LEU A 39 -8.48 -4.42 2.71
CA LEU A 39 -7.47 -3.50 3.22
C LEU A 39 -6.23 -4.23 3.79
N ALA A 40 -6.43 -5.39 4.42
CA ALA A 40 -5.34 -6.25 4.90
C ALA A 40 -4.49 -6.77 3.73
N VAL A 41 -5.15 -7.29 2.68
CA VAL A 41 -4.48 -7.76 1.46
C VAL A 41 -3.73 -6.62 0.79
N ALA A 42 -4.35 -5.45 0.63
CA ALA A 42 -3.70 -4.28 0.05
C ALA A 42 -2.44 -3.89 0.83
N ARG A 43 -2.49 -3.94 2.16
CA ARG A 43 -1.33 -3.63 3.01
C ARG A 43 -0.18 -4.62 2.81
N GLU A 44 -0.48 -5.92 2.77
CA GLU A 44 0.52 -6.96 2.48
C GLU A 44 1.18 -6.76 1.11
N THR A 45 0.42 -6.34 0.09
CA THR A 45 0.98 -6.08 -1.26
C THR A 45 1.93 -4.89 -1.31
N VAL A 46 1.79 -3.94 -0.37
CA VAL A 46 2.61 -2.73 -0.28
C VAL A 46 3.87 -2.98 0.54
N GLU A 47 3.76 -3.74 1.64
CA GLU A 47 4.90 -4.12 2.49
C GLU A 47 5.77 -5.21 1.85
N PHE A 48 5.14 -6.17 1.17
CA PHE A 48 5.80 -7.31 0.52
C PHE A 48 5.34 -7.40 -0.93
N PRO A 49 5.79 -6.49 -1.82
CA PRO A 49 5.46 -6.55 -3.23
C PRO A 49 6.01 -7.86 -3.81
N ARG A 50 5.14 -8.85 -4.02
CA ARG A 50 5.48 -10.05 -4.81
C ARG A 50 5.90 -9.61 -6.21
N GLU A 51 6.77 -10.36 -6.89
CA GLU A 51 7.26 -9.98 -8.23
C GLU A 51 6.13 -9.71 -9.26
N GLY A 52 4.93 -10.28 -9.07
CA GLY A 52 3.73 -9.96 -9.86
C GLY A 52 3.00 -8.66 -9.50
N GLY A 53 3.20 -8.10 -8.30
CA GLY A 53 2.58 -6.83 -7.86
C GLY A 53 3.20 -5.59 -8.48
N ALA A 54 4.41 -5.71 -9.05
CA ALA A 54 5.06 -4.66 -9.82
C ALA A 54 4.30 -4.30 -11.12
N ALA A 55 3.38 -5.15 -11.57
CA ALA A 55 2.56 -4.92 -12.75
C ALA A 55 1.54 -3.77 -12.57
N LEU A 56 1.10 -3.49 -11.33
CA LEU A 56 0.11 -2.44 -11.05
C LEU A 56 0.74 -1.05 -10.85
N ILE A 57 2.07 -0.96 -10.76
CA ILE A 57 2.82 0.31 -10.55
C ILE A 57 3.66 0.65 -11.79
N ARG A 58 3.34 0.08 -12.96
CA ARG A 58 3.83 0.63 -14.22
C ARG A 58 2.77 1.60 -14.74
N PRO A 59 2.95 2.93 -14.60
CA PRO A 59 2.28 3.82 -15.53
C PRO A 59 2.77 3.39 -16.91
N ASP A 60 1.85 3.03 -17.80
CA ASP A 60 2.17 2.59 -19.16
C ASP A 60 3.24 3.52 -19.78
N PRO A 61 4.34 2.98 -20.33
CA PRO A 61 5.18 3.76 -21.19
C PRO A 61 4.43 3.90 -22.53
N LYS A 62 3.71 5.02 -22.65
CA LYS A 62 3.61 5.93 -23.80
C LYS A 62 3.36 5.37 -25.22
N PRO A 63 2.92 6.26 -26.11
CA PRO A 63 3.71 6.53 -27.30
C PRO A 63 4.54 7.81 -27.16
#